data_AF-A0A1A8IPG1-F1
#
_entry.id   AF-A0A1A8IPG1-F1
#
_cell.length_a   1.000
_cell.length_b   1.000
_cell.length_c   1.000
_cell.angle_alpha   90.00
_cell.angle_beta   90.00
_cell.angle_gamma   90.00
#
_symmetry.space_group_name_H-M   'P 1'
#
loop_
_entity.id
_entity.type
_entity.pdbx_description
1 polymer ?
#
loop_
_entity_poly.entity_id
_entity_poly.type
_entity_poly.pdbx_seq_one_letter_code
_entity_poly.pdbx_strand_id
1 'polypeptide(L)' 'QIQLEALLDSGCEQSLLDPQLVAEWKIPTTRLTTPLSVSSLNNQNLSTITHQTVPLRLMVS' A
#
# COMPACT_ATOMS: atom_id res chain seq x y z
N GLN A 1 17.12 9.19 6.55
CA GLN A 1 16.08 8.34 7.15
C GLN A 1 14.76 9.05 6.97
N ILE A 2 13.74 8.36 6.46
CA ILE A 2 12.42 8.94 6.25
C ILE A 2 11.57 8.56 7.46
N GLN A 3 10.93 9.53 8.10
CA GLN A 3 10.03 9.31 9.22
C GLN A 3 8.60 9.33 8.69
N LEU A 4 7.85 8.25 8.94
CA LEU A 4 6.47 8.10 8.48
C LEU A 4 5.55 7.87 9.66
N GLU A 5 4.39 8.51 9.62
CA GLU A 5 3.24 8.12 10.43
C GLU A 5 2.40 7.13 9.61
N ALA A 6 2.23 5.93 10.15
CA ALA A 6 1.42 4.88 9.54
C ALA A 6 0.39 4.39 10.56
N LEU A 7 -0.77 4.00 10.07
CA LEU A 7 -1.79 3.35 10.88
C LEU A 7 -1.59 1.84 10.85
N LEU A 8 -1.63 1.20 12.02
CA LEU A 8 -1.67 -0.25 12.11
C LEU A 8 -3.12 -0.71 11.97
N ASP A 9 -3.45 -1.34 10.85
CA ASP A 9 -4.75 -1.97 10.62
C ASP A 9 -4.58 -3.48 10.48
N SER A 10 -4.87 -4.21 11.56
CA SER A 10 -4.82 -5.68 11.57
C SER A 10 -5.96 -6.34 10.80
N GLY A 11 -7.01 -5.58 10.44
CA GLY A 11 -8.10 -6.06 9.60
C GLY A 11 -7.80 -5.95 8.11
N CYS A 12 -6.71 -5.28 7.72
CA CYS A 12 -6.32 -5.16 6.33
C CYS A 12 -5.55 -6.42 5.89
N GLU A 13 -5.93 -6.97 4.73
CA GLU A 13 -5.29 -8.17 4.18
C GLU A 13 -3.85 -7.91 3.74
N GLN A 14 -3.49 -6.65 3.47
CA GLN A 14 -2.21 -6.25 2.89
C GLN A 14 -1.71 -4.95 3.53
N SER A 15 -0.40 -4.76 3.56
CA SER A 15 0.17 -3.45 3.89
C SER A 15 0.00 -2.49 2.72
N LEU A 16 -0.66 -1.36 2.97
CA LEU A 16 -0.93 -0.33 1.97
C LEU A 16 -0.08 0.91 2.22
N LEU A 17 0.27 1.60 1.13
CA LEU A 17 1.00 2.86 1.14
C LEU A 17 0.23 3.88 0.30
N ASP A 18 0.22 5.13 0.76
CA ASP A 18 -0.39 6.23 0.03
C ASP A 18 0.35 6.42 -1.32
N PRO A 19 -0.36 6.44 -2.46
CA PRO A 19 0.27 6.63 -3.78
C PRO A 19 1.00 7.97 -3.94
N GLN A 20 0.55 9.04 -3.27
CA GLN A 20 1.24 10.33 -3.29
C GLN A 20 2.61 10.21 -2.61
N LEU A 21 2.67 9.51 -1.48
CA LEU A 21 3.91 9.27 -0.75
C LEU A 21 4.90 8.42 -1.55
N VAL A 22 4.41 7.38 -2.22
CA VAL A 22 5.20 6.54 -3.15
C VAL A 22 5.84 7.40 -4.23
N ALA A 23 5.10 8.36 -4.79
CA ALA A 23 5.59 9.28 -5.81
C ALA A 23 6.62 10.27 -5.26
N GLU A 24 6.32 10.93 -4.14
CA GLU A 24 7.21 11.90 -3.49
C GLU A 24 8.57 11.31 -3.13
N TRP A 25 8.57 10.08 -2.63
CA TRP A 25 9.79 9.37 -2.22
C TRP A 25 10.46 8.61 -3.36
N LYS A 26 9.87 8.65 -4.55
CA LYS A 26 10.37 7.97 -5.75
C LYS A 26 10.60 6.48 -5.49
N ILE A 27 9.70 5.85 -4.74
CA ILE A 27 9.77 4.41 -4.47
C ILE A 27 9.50 3.67 -5.79
N PRO A 28 10.40 2.79 -6.25
CA PRO A 28 10.15 1.99 -7.44
C PRO A 28 8.93 1.09 -7.25
N THR A 29 8.04 1.12 -8.23
CA THR A 29 6.87 0.23 -8.28
C THR A 29 6.91 -0.66 -9.52
N THR A 30 6.26 -1.81 -9.42
CA THR A 30 5.99 -2.70 -10.56
C THR A 30 4.49 -2.92 -10.68
N ARG A 31 4.00 -2.90 -11.91
CA ARG A 31 2.58 -3.17 -12.19
C ARG A 31 2.26 -4.63 -11.89
N LEU A 32 1.14 -4.87 -11.21
CA LEU A 32 0.63 -6.21 -10.96
C LEU A 32 0.12 -6.82 -12.28
N THR A 33 0.36 -8.12 -12.45
CA THR A 33 -0.18 -8.88 -13.60
C THR A 33 -1.71 -8.95 -13.55
N THR A 34 -2.25 -9.10 -12.34
CA THR A 34 -3.69 -9.09 -12.06
C THR A 34 -3.97 -8.01 -11.01
N PRO A 35 -4.76 -6.97 -11.31
CA PRO A 35 -5.15 -5.98 -10.32
C PRO A 35 -5.94 -6.60 -9.17
N LEU A 36 -5.76 -6.06 -7.96
CA LEU A 36 -6.42 -6.55 -6.75
C LEU A 36 -7.55 -5.58 -6.38
N SER A 37 -8.78 -6.06 -6.33
CA SER A 37 -9.90 -5.27 -5.82
C SER A 37 -9.86 -5.25 -4.29
N VAL A 38 -9.97 -4.05 -3.73
CA VAL A 38 -10.10 -3.83 -2.29
C VAL A 38 -11.56 -3.54 -1.99
N SER A 39 -12.13 -4.31 -1.09
CA SER A 39 -13.50 -4.12 -0.62
C SER A 39 -13.55 -3.89 0.88
N SER A 40 -14.47 -3.05 1.34
CA SER A 40 -14.80 -2.94 2.76
C SER A 40 -15.57 -4.17 3.26
N LEU A 41 -15.73 -4.27 4.58
CA LEU A 41 -16.46 -5.36 5.25
C LEU A 41 -17.93 -5.49 4.82
N ASN A 42 -18.52 -4.45 4.21
CA ASN A 42 -19.87 -4.47 3.62
C ASN A 42 -19.86 -4.84 2.12
N ASN A 43 -18.77 -5.42 1.61
CA ASN A 43 -18.55 -5.80 0.21
C ASN A 43 -18.60 -4.65 -0.80
N GLN A 44 -18.51 -3.40 -0.37
CA GLN A 44 -18.38 -2.27 -1.30
C GLN A 44 -16.95 -2.22 -1.85
N ASN A 45 -16.83 -2.07 -3.17
CA ASN A 45 -15.54 -1.85 -3.81
C ASN A 45 -15.05 -0.44 -3.45
N LEU A 46 -13.90 -0.37 -2.79
CA LEU A 46 -13.27 0.89 -2.39
C LEU A 46 -12.28 1.36 -3.43
N SER A 47 -11.45 0.44 -3.94
CA SER A 47 -10.37 0.76 -4.86
C SER A 47 -9.84 -0.49 -5.57
N THR A 48 -8.97 -0.28 -6.55
CA THR A 48 -8.22 -1.33 -7.23
C THR A 48 -6.73 -1.05 -7.13
N ILE A 49 -5.99 -1.95 -6.49
CA ILE A 49 -4.54 -1.92 -6.42
C ILE A 49 -3.98 -2.44 -7.73
N THR A 50 -3.16 -1.63 -8.39
CA THR A 50 -2.57 -1.96 -9.70
C THR A 50 -1.05 -2.06 -9.68
N HIS A 51 -0.41 -1.57 -8.61
CA HIS A 51 1.03 -1.51 -8.47
C HIS A 51 1.44 -1.97 -7.08
N GLN A 52 2.63 -2.56 -6.99
CA GLN A 52 3.30 -2.89 -5.73
C GLN A 52 4.68 -2.25 -5.70
N THR A 53 5.18 -1.90 -4.52
CA THR A 53 6.56 -1.46 -4.37
C THR A 53 7.52 -2.65 -4.52
N VAL A 54 8.80 -2.37 -4.76
CA VAL A 54 9.85 -3.36 -4.45
C VAL A 54 9.83 -3.70 -2.95
N PRO A 55 10.38 -4.84 -2.51
CA PRO A 55 10.44 -5.17 -1.08
C PRO A 55 11.06 -4.03 -0.26
N LEU A 56 10.30 -3.52 0.72
CA LEU A 56 10.73 -2.43 1.60
C LEU A 56 11.09 -2.98 2.96
N ARG A 57 12.19 -2.48 3.55
CA ARG A 57 12.49 -2.71 4.97
C ARG A 57 11.80 -1.64 5.80
N LEU A 58 10.71 -2.03 6.46
CA LEU A 58 10.10 -1.19 7.49
C LEU A 58 10.95 -1.24 8.76
N MET A 59 11.34 -0.08 9.27
CA MET A 59 11.99 0.07 10.56
C MET A 59 10.97 0.59 11.56
N VAL A 60 10.66 -0.20 12.58
CA VAL A 60 9.79 0.19 13.70
C VAL A 60 10.67 0.40 14.95
N SER A 61 10.37 1.43 15.73
CA SER A 61 11.07 1.78 16.98
C SER A 61 10.20 1.48 18.19
#